data_AF-A0A0P9HAR1-F1
#
_entry.id   AF-A0A0P9HAR1-F1
#
_cell.length_a   1.000
_cell.length_b   1.000
_cell.length_c   1.000
_cell.angle_alpha   90.00
_cell.angle_beta   90.00
_cell.angle_gamma   90.00
#
_symmetry.space_group_name_H-M   'P 1'
#
loop_
_entity.id
_entity.type
_entity.pdbx_description
1 polymer ?
#
loop_
_entity_poly.entity_id
_entity_poly.type
_entity_poly.pdbx_seq_one_letter_code
_entity_poly.pdbx_strand_id
1 'polypeptide(L)'
;MAQEPGTRKPSTQPLPTLPEPLAPRTEPRQPLPRWWRWALLAAGLLLAGGVALLLMRVNDPSKDARPIEVVKGFVSAIEAKNADAMLQFVEPTIARREISPELRSYVEYLREVRFNNPRYELLDNDGEQAHVRWTTSMHYVLDLGDEQKTGDRPIDTTFTLTKFEGTWYLTDATLPR
;
A
#
# COMPACT_ATOMS: atom_id res chain seq x y z
N MET A 1 102.34 -56.14 -23.27
CA MET A 1 101.10 -56.10 -24.09
C MET A 1 100.04 -56.84 -23.28
N ALA A 2 98.83 -56.35 -22.99
CA ALA A 2 98.09 -55.19 -23.47
C ALA A 2 97.08 -54.73 -22.38
N GLN A 3 96.63 -53.48 -22.54
CA GLN A 3 95.74 -52.68 -21.69
C GLN A 3 94.35 -53.27 -21.40
N GLU A 4 93.83 -52.93 -20.22
CA GLU A 4 92.40 -52.82 -19.86
C GLU A 4 91.65 -51.85 -20.80
N PRO A 5 90.32 -51.96 -21.02
CA PRO A 5 89.33 -51.39 -20.08
C PRO A 5 87.89 -51.99 -20.06
N GLY A 6 87.14 -51.69 -18.98
CA GLY A 6 85.78 -51.12 -19.11
C GLY A 6 84.53 -51.95 -18.73
N THR A 7 84.05 -51.75 -17.50
CA THR A 7 82.64 -51.45 -17.12
C THR A 7 81.47 -52.44 -17.38
N ARG A 8 80.86 -53.02 -16.32
CA ARG A 8 79.38 -53.00 -16.03
C ARG A 8 78.93 -53.72 -14.73
N LYS A 9 77.88 -53.12 -14.12
CA LYS A 9 76.98 -53.37 -12.94
C LYS A 9 76.49 -54.85 -12.73
N PRO A 10 75.86 -55.30 -11.59
CA PRO A 10 74.84 -54.60 -10.77
C PRO A 10 74.62 -54.94 -9.26
N SER A 11 73.89 -54.03 -8.58
CA SER A 11 72.80 -54.19 -7.57
C SER A 11 72.92 -55.14 -6.36
N THR A 12 72.75 -54.59 -5.15
CA THR A 12 71.75 -55.10 -4.19
C THR A 12 71.25 -53.96 -3.28
N GLN A 13 69.95 -53.68 -3.38
CA GLN A 13 69.18 -52.65 -2.66
C GLN A 13 69.17 -52.83 -1.12
N PRO A 14 69.05 -51.73 -0.35
CA PRO A 14 68.43 -51.77 0.98
C PRO A 14 66.89 -51.78 0.90
N LEU A 15 66.25 -52.40 1.90
CA LEU A 15 64.80 -52.62 2.01
C LEU A 15 63.93 -51.35 1.86
N PRO A 16 62.68 -51.46 1.35
CA PRO A 16 61.77 -50.33 1.22
C PRO A 16 61.24 -49.88 2.59
N THR A 17 61.33 -48.57 2.85
CA THR A 17 60.69 -47.90 3.99
C THR A 17 59.18 -47.72 3.75
N LEU A 18 58.39 -47.95 4.80
CA LEU A 18 56.93 -47.80 4.84
C LEU A 18 56.45 -46.42 4.35
N PRO A 19 55.30 -46.32 3.65
CA PRO A 19 54.76 -45.03 3.21
C PRO A 19 54.21 -44.22 4.40
N GLU A 20 54.64 -42.97 4.46
CA GLU A 20 54.25 -41.97 5.46
C GLU A 20 52.79 -41.51 5.23
N PRO A 21 51.99 -41.21 6.28
CA PRO A 21 50.61 -40.78 6.12
C PRO A 21 50.55 -39.41 5.44
N LEU A 22 49.82 -39.30 4.34
CA LEU A 22 49.57 -38.03 3.65
C LEU A 22 48.82 -37.07 4.60
N ALA A 23 49.51 -36.03 5.05
CA ALA A 23 48.87 -34.92 5.74
C ALA A 23 47.81 -34.27 4.82
N PRO A 24 46.63 -33.89 5.34
CA PRO A 24 45.62 -33.21 4.54
C PRO A 24 46.20 -31.88 4.03
N ARG A 25 46.19 -31.71 2.70
CA ARG A 25 46.53 -30.43 2.07
C ARG A 25 45.52 -29.38 2.52
N THR A 26 45.93 -28.49 3.41
CA THR A 26 45.22 -27.24 3.67
C THR A 26 45.47 -26.32 2.49
N GLU A 27 44.62 -26.37 1.47
CA GLU A 27 44.65 -25.34 0.42
C GLU A 27 44.35 -23.97 1.06
N PRO A 28 45.20 -22.96 0.86
CA PRO A 28 44.89 -21.61 1.31
C PRO A 28 43.67 -21.13 0.52
N ARG A 29 42.55 -20.87 1.21
CA ARG A 29 41.40 -20.18 0.63
C ARG A 29 41.91 -18.88 0.00
N GLN A 30 41.89 -18.82 -1.33
CA GLN A 30 42.35 -17.62 -2.04
C GLN A 30 41.55 -16.40 -1.57
N PRO A 31 42.21 -15.27 -1.24
CA PRO A 31 41.52 -14.07 -0.87
C PRO A 31 40.70 -13.58 -2.08
N LEU A 32 39.39 -13.40 -1.86
CA LEU A 32 38.48 -12.89 -2.89
C LEU A 32 39.08 -11.62 -3.53
N PRO A 33 39.10 -11.54 -4.86
CA PRO A 33 39.80 -10.47 -5.57
C PRO A 33 39.17 -9.12 -5.21
N ARG A 34 39.99 -8.09 -5.04
CA ARG A 34 39.60 -6.78 -4.48
C ARG A 34 38.39 -6.13 -5.17
N TRP A 35 38.13 -6.44 -6.44
CA TRP A 35 36.96 -5.98 -7.20
C TRP A 35 35.62 -6.54 -6.71
N TRP A 36 35.62 -7.70 -6.05
CA TRP A 36 34.41 -8.31 -5.48
C TRP A 36 33.79 -7.45 -4.37
N ARG A 37 34.62 -6.75 -3.59
CA ARG A 37 34.12 -5.83 -2.56
C ARG A 37 33.33 -4.68 -3.16
N TRP A 38 33.78 -4.17 -4.31
CA TRP A 38 33.08 -3.13 -5.06
C TRP A 38 31.81 -3.65 -5.73
N ALA A 39 31.83 -4.88 -6.24
CA ALA A 39 30.63 -5.52 -6.78
C ALA A 39 29.56 -5.74 -5.71
N LEU A 40 29.94 -6.17 -4.50
CA LEU A 40 29.01 -6.34 -3.38
C LEU A 40 28.47 -4.99 -2.87
N LEU A 41 29.30 -3.95 -2.81
CA LEU A 41 28.84 -2.59 -2.46
C LEU A 41 27.87 -2.04 -3.51
N ALA A 42 28.19 -2.19 -4.80
CA ALA A 42 27.31 -1.76 -5.89
C ALA A 42 25.98 -2.52 -5.89
N ALA A 43 26.01 -3.84 -5.67
CA ALA A 43 24.81 -4.67 -5.54
C ALA A 43 23.96 -4.27 -4.31
N GLY A 44 24.60 -4.01 -3.16
CA GLY A 44 23.93 -3.52 -1.97
C GLY A 44 23.28 -2.15 -2.17
N LEU A 45 23.95 -1.25 -2.90
CA LEU A 45 23.45 0.09 -3.20
C LEU A 45 22.28 0.06 -4.22
N LEU A 46 22.35 -0.84 -5.21
CA LEU A 46 21.25 -1.13 -6.14
C LEU A 46 20.04 -1.74 -5.42
N LEU A 47 20.26 -2.68 -4.50
CA LEU A 47 19.19 -3.26 -3.68
C LEU A 47 18.55 -2.21 -2.77
N ALA A 48 19.34 -1.40 -2.08
CA ALA A 48 18.82 -0.33 -1.23
C ALA A 48 18.04 0.71 -2.06
N GLY A 49 18.57 1.12 -3.22
CA GLY A 49 17.87 2.02 -4.13
C GLY A 49 16.58 1.41 -4.68
N GLY A 50 16.60 0.15 -5.08
CA GLY A 50 15.42 -0.58 -5.56
C GLY A 50 14.34 -0.71 -4.50
N VAL A 51 14.71 -1.01 -3.25
CA VAL A 51 13.78 -1.08 -2.11
C VAL A 51 13.20 0.29 -1.79
N ALA A 52 14.00 1.35 -1.75
CA ALA A 52 13.52 2.72 -1.52
C ALA A 52 12.51 3.16 -2.61
N LEU A 53 12.78 2.81 -3.87
CA LEU A 53 11.92 3.14 -5.00
C LEU A 53 10.61 2.34 -4.99
N LEU A 54 10.66 1.08 -4.55
CA LEU A 54 9.47 0.26 -4.28
C LEU A 54 8.62 0.83 -3.15
N LEU A 55 9.24 1.24 -2.03
CA LEU A 55 8.54 1.85 -0.90
C LEU A 55 7.87 3.17 -1.29
N MET A 56 8.53 4.00 -2.10
CA MET A 56 7.93 5.24 -2.64
C MET A 56 6.74 4.95 -3.57
N ARG A 57 6.79 3.88 -4.38
CA ARG A 57 5.67 3.49 -5.26
C ARG A 57 4.46 2.93 -4.52
N VAL A 58 4.69 2.22 -3.40
CA VAL A 58 3.61 1.63 -2.59
C VAL A 58 2.82 2.71 -1.85
N ASN A 59 3.45 3.86 -1.56
CA ASN A 59 2.83 4.93 -0.79
C ASN A 59 2.34 6.11 -1.66
N ASP A 60 2.06 5.87 -2.94
CA ASP A 60 1.53 6.89 -3.87
C ASP A 60 0.09 7.25 -3.47
N PRO A 61 -0.15 8.41 -2.85
CA PRO A 61 -1.46 8.76 -2.30
C PRO A 61 -2.51 8.93 -3.39
N SER A 62 -2.11 9.30 -4.61
CA SER A 62 -3.02 9.47 -5.75
C SER A 62 -3.73 8.18 -6.17
N LYS A 63 -3.22 7.01 -5.75
CA LYS A 63 -3.80 5.69 -6.03
C LYS A 63 -4.55 5.09 -4.86
N ASP A 64 -4.61 5.79 -3.72
CA ASP A 64 -5.36 5.33 -2.56
C ASP A 64 -6.87 5.44 -2.82
N ALA A 65 -7.54 4.29 -2.89
CA ALA A 65 -8.98 4.22 -3.12
C ALA A 65 -9.82 4.41 -1.85
N ARG A 66 -9.21 4.39 -0.65
CA ARG A 66 -9.93 4.47 0.63
C ARG A 66 -10.83 5.71 0.76
N PRO A 67 -10.45 6.92 0.29
CA PRO A 67 -11.36 8.07 0.33
C PRO A 67 -12.68 7.82 -0.42
N ILE A 68 -12.62 7.15 -1.58
CA ILE A 68 -13.82 6.78 -2.34
C ILE A 68 -14.69 5.81 -1.54
N GLU A 69 -14.07 4.83 -0.87
CA GLU A 69 -14.79 3.83 -0.06
C GLU A 69 -15.52 4.48 1.12
N VAL A 70 -14.92 5.48 1.75
CA VAL A 70 -15.57 6.28 2.81
C VAL A 70 -16.80 7.00 2.28
N VAL A 71 -16.71 7.68 1.12
CA VAL A 71 -17.87 8.35 0.51
C VAL A 71 -18.97 7.34 0.15
N LYS A 72 -18.61 6.17 -0.40
CA LYS A 72 -19.57 5.10 -0.69
C LYS A 72 -20.28 4.61 0.57
N GLY A 73 -19.54 4.41 1.66
CA GLY A 73 -20.07 4.01 2.95
C GLY A 73 -21.05 5.03 3.52
N PHE A 74 -20.69 6.32 3.46
CA PHE A 74 -21.55 7.41 3.87
C PHE A 74 -22.85 7.49 3.05
N VAL A 75 -22.75 7.43 1.72
CA VAL A 75 -23.91 7.42 0.83
C VAL A 75 -24.83 6.21 1.09
N SER A 76 -24.24 5.03 1.33
CA SER A 76 -25.02 3.83 1.69
C SER A 76 -25.74 4.00 3.04
N ALA A 77 -25.11 4.69 4.00
CA ALA A 77 -25.76 5.01 5.27
C ALA A 77 -26.94 5.99 5.09
N ILE A 78 -26.85 6.93 4.15
CA ILE A 78 -27.96 7.81 3.75
C ILE A 78 -29.13 7.01 3.19
N GLU A 79 -28.89 6.09 2.24
CA GLU A 79 -29.95 5.22 1.70
C GLU A 79 -30.59 4.34 2.77
N ALA A 80 -29.78 3.82 3.69
CA ALA A 80 -30.26 3.05 4.84
C ALA A 80 -30.95 3.91 5.91
N LYS A 81 -30.94 5.25 5.77
CA LYS A 81 -31.51 6.20 6.73
C LYS A 81 -30.98 5.98 8.15
N ASN A 82 -29.69 5.69 8.26
CA ASN A 82 -29.06 5.40 9.53
C ASN A 82 -28.11 6.53 9.91
N ALA A 83 -28.63 7.49 10.68
CA ALA A 83 -27.86 8.67 11.12
C ALA A 83 -26.60 8.29 11.93
N ASP A 84 -26.66 7.23 12.75
CA ASP A 84 -25.50 6.80 13.53
C ASP A 84 -24.40 6.22 12.62
N ALA A 85 -24.77 5.48 11.57
CA ALA A 85 -23.83 5.00 10.56
C ALA A 85 -23.25 6.14 9.73
N MET A 86 -24.05 7.15 9.37
CA MET A 86 -23.55 8.35 8.68
C MET A 86 -22.48 9.07 9.51
N LEU A 87 -22.74 9.25 10.81
CA LEU A 87 -21.84 9.94 11.72
C LEU A 87 -20.49 9.20 11.91
N GLN A 88 -20.41 7.89 11.67
CA GLN A 88 -19.13 7.15 11.75
C GLN A 88 -18.11 7.60 10.70
N PHE A 89 -18.58 8.11 9.55
CA PHE A 89 -17.71 8.60 8.48
C PHE A 89 -17.35 10.07 8.63
N VAL A 90 -18.02 10.82 9.51
CA VAL A 90 -17.74 12.23 9.77
C VAL A 90 -16.66 12.36 10.84
N GLU A 91 -15.74 13.30 10.65
CA GLU A 91 -14.64 13.54 11.58
C GLU A 91 -15.17 13.73 13.01
N PRO A 92 -14.59 13.05 14.03
CA PRO A 92 -15.08 13.08 15.41
C PRO A 92 -14.74 14.39 16.15
N THR A 93 -15.09 15.54 15.57
CA THR A 93 -14.90 16.87 16.16
C THR A 93 -16.10 17.32 16.99
N ILE A 94 -15.98 18.49 17.64
CA ILE A 94 -17.10 19.15 18.33
C ILE A 94 -18.24 19.44 17.35
N ALA A 95 -17.94 19.85 16.12
CA ALA A 95 -18.93 20.13 15.08
C ALA A 95 -19.82 18.91 14.78
N ARG A 96 -19.26 17.69 14.80
CA ARG A 96 -20.05 16.46 14.66
C ARG A 96 -21.13 16.33 15.73
N ARG A 97 -20.84 16.72 16.99
CA ARG A 97 -21.82 16.65 18.09
C ARG A 97 -22.95 17.66 17.90
N GLU A 98 -22.65 18.81 17.32
CA GLU A 98 -23.61 19.88 17.08
C GLU A 98 -24.57 19.55 15.93
N ILE A 99 -24.08 18.95 14.83
CA ILE A 99 -24.91 18.55 13.69
C ILE A 99 -25.70 17.25 13.92
N SER A 100 -25.31 16.45 14.92
CA SER A 100 -25.90 15.12 15.15
C SER A 100 -27.43 15.14 15.37
N PRO A 101 -28.01 16.06 16.17
CA PRO A 101 -29.46 16.15 16.34
C PRO A 101 -30.19 16.59 15.07
N GLU A 102 -29.60 17.54 14.34
CA GLU A 102 -30.18 18.06 13.09
C GLU A 102 -30.17 17.00 11.99
N LEU A 103 -29.09 16.24 11.88
CA LEU A 103 -29.01 15.13 10.92
C LEU A 103 -30.08 14.07 11.19
N ARG A 104 -30.33 13.73 12.47
CA ARG A 104 -31.40 12.78 12.83
C ARG A 104 -32.77 13.29 12.43
N SER A 105 -33.07 14.57 12.65
CA SER A 105 -34.38 15.13 12.27
C SER A 105 -34.59 15.12 10.75
N TYR A 106 -33.55 15.41 9.94
CA TYR A 106 -33.66 15.31 8.48
C TYR A 106 -33.93 13.89 7.99
N VAL A 107 -33.34 12.89 8.66
CA VAL A 107 -33.56 11.47 8.34
C VAL A 107 -34.99 11.03 8.66
N GLU A 108 -35.62 11.60 9.69
CA GLU A 108 -37.01 11.31 10.04
C GLU A 108 -38.00 11.75 8.95
N TYR A 109 -37.76 12.91 8.32
CA TYR A 109 -38.58 13.38 7.19
C TYR A 109 -38.39 12.56 5.90
N LEU A 110 -37.27 11.83 5.79
CA LEU A 110 -36.92 11.09 4.60
C LEU A 110 -37.61 9.71 4.63
N ARG A 111 -38.78 9.60 4.01
CA ARG A 111 -39.45 8.30 3.88
C ARG A 111 -38.66 7.35 2.99
N GLU A 112 -38.15 7.85 1.88
CA GLU A 112 -37.35 7.08 0.94
C GLU A 112 -36.29 7.94 0.27
N VAL A 113 -35.12 7.35 0.04
CA VAL A 113 -34.07 7.92 -0.80
C VAL A 113 -33.38 6.81 -1.55
N ARG A 114 -33.11 7.03 -2.83
CA ARG A 114 -32.32 6.13 -3.67
C ARG A 114 -31.42 6.94 -4.58
N PHE A 115 -30.19 6.46 -4.76
CA PHE A 115 -29.21 7.07 -5.64
C PHE A 115 -29.00 6.20 -6.87
N ASN A 116 -29.50 6.69 -8.01
CA ASN A 116 -29.42 5.98 -9.28
C ASN A 116 -28.16 6.39 -10.05
N ASN A 117 -27.43 5.38 -10.55
CA ASN A 117 -26.20 5.54 -11.33
C ASN A 117 -25.13 6.39 -10.61
N PRO A 118 -24.75 6.06 -9.36
CA PRO A 118 -23.76 6.84 -8.64
C PRO A 118 -22.36 6.67 -9.27
N ARG A 119 -21.71 7.79 -9.54
CA ARG A 119 -20.32 7.86 -9.99
C ARG A 119 -19.48 8.57 -8.95
N TYR A 120 -18.32 7.98 -8.66
CA TYR A 120 -17.36 8.49 -7.70
C TYR A 120 -16.03 8.71 -8.41
N GLU A 121 -15.46 9.89 -8.22
CA GLU A 121 -14.22 10.30 -8.87
C GLU A 121 -13.30 10.93 -7.83
N LEU A 122 -12.11 10.35 -7.65
CA LEU A 122 -11.07 10.96 -6.83
C LEU A 122 -10.44 12.09 -7.65
N LEU A 123 -10.64 13.34 -7.22
CA LEU A 123 -10.12 14.51 -7.89
C LEU A 123 -8.65 14.71 -7.57
N ASP A 124 -8.31 14.62 -6.28
CA ASP A 124 -6.96 14.70 -5.76
C ASP A 124 -6.84 13.95 -4.43
N ASN A 125 -5.60 13.60 -4.10
CA ASN A 125 -5.22 13.01 -2.82
C ASN A 125 -3.73 13.24 -2.58
N ASP A 126 -3.38 13.97 -1.53
CA ASP A 126 -2.00 14.27 -1.15
C ASP A 126 -1.46 13.36 -0.03
N GLY A 127 -2.30 12.45 0.48
CA GLY A 127 -1.98 11.49 1.52
C GLY A 127 -2.52 11.86 2.90
N GLU A 128 -2.91 13.12 3.10
CA GLU A 128 -3.51 13.67 4.32
C GLU A 128 -4.91 14.24 4.05
N GLN A 129 -5.12 14.83 2.87
CA GLN A 129 -6.39 15.33 2.38
C GLN A 129 -6.72 14.73 1.01
N ALA A 130 -8.00 14.50 0.76
CA ALA A 130 -8.50 14.01 -0.51
C ALA A 130 -9.84 14.66 -0.86
N HIS A 131 -10.07 14.87 -2.15
CA HIS A 131 -11.35 15.36 -2.65
C HIS A 131 -12.00 14.33 -3.55
N VAL A 132 -13.25 13.98 -3.25
CA VAL A 132 -14.01 12.99 -4.00
C VAL A 132 -15.27 13.64 -4.54
N ARG A 133 -15.38 13.68 -5.86
CA ARG A 133 -16.61 14.08 -6.53
C ARG A 133 -17.57 12.92 -6.60
N TRP A 134 -18.79 13.14 -6.14
CA TRP A 134 -19.90 12.21 -6.24
C TRP A 134 -20.99 12.82 -7.10
N THR A 135 -21.37 12.10 -8.15
CA THR A 135 -22.47 12.48 -9.05
C THR A 135 -23.49 11.36 -9.11
N THR A 136 -24.77 11.68 -9.00
CA THR A 136 -25.85 10.69 -9.04
C THR A 136 -27.19 11.34 -9.39
N SER A 137 -28.21 10.53 -9.68
CA SER A 137 -29.61 10.98 -9.70
C SER A 137 -30.31 10.50 -8.44
N MET A 138 -30.70 11.42 -7.56
CA MET A 138 -31.41 11.09 -6.32
C MET A 138 -32.90 11.08 -6.55
N HIS A 139 -33.54 9.94 -6.31
CA HIS A 139 -34.98 9.85 -6.10
C HIS A 139 -35.25 9.99 -4.60
N TYR A 140 -36.23 10.80 -4.22
CA TYR A 140 -36.61 10.95 -2.83
C TYR A 140 -38.12 10.99 -2.62
N VAL A 141 -38.54 10.56 -1.44
CA VAL A 141 -39.90 10.71 -0.92
C VAL A 141 -39.79 11.29 0.48
N LEU A 142 -40.33 12.50 0.66
CA LEU A 142 -40.43 13.17 1.95
C LEU A 142 -41.83 12.96 2.51
N ASP A 143 -41.89 12.71 3.82
CA ASP A 143 -43.13 12.68 4.58
C ASP A 143 -43.14 13.91 5.51
N LEU A 144 -44.03 14.85 5.23
CA LEU A 144 -44.16 16.11 5.97
C LEU A 144 -45.40 16.10 6.87
N GLY A 145 -45.91 14.91 7.21
CA GLY A 145 -47.09 14.71 8.05
C GLY A 145 -48.38 14.67 7.22
N ASP A 146 -48.84 15.83 6.74
CA ASP A 146 -50.10 15.94 5.98
C ASP A 146 -49.89 15.84 4.46
N GLU A 147 -48.65 15.95 4.00
CA GLU A 147 -48.29 15.94 2.58
C GLU A 147 -47.08 15.06 2.32
N GLN A 148 -47.14 14.33 1.20
CA GLN A 148 -46.01 13.56 0.68
C GLN A 148 -45.43 14.30 -0.53
N LYS A 149 -44.13 14.57 -0.49
CA LYS A 149 -43.41 15.17 -1.62
C LYS A 149 -42.44 14.17 -2.22
N THR A 150 -42.65 13.81 -3.48
CA THR A 150 -41.71 12.99 -4.25
C THR A 150 -41.01 13.82 -5.32
N GLY A 151 -39.80 13.44 -5.68
CA GLY A 151 -39.10 14.05 -6.79
C GLY A 151 -37.78 13.37 -7.10
N ASP A 152 -37.27 13.73 -8.26
CA ASP A 152 -35.94 13.35 -8.72
C ASP A 152 -35.09 14.62 -8.82
N ARG A 153 -33.85 14.56 -8.32
CA ARG A 153 -32.89 15.65 -8.50
C ARG A 153 -31.50 15.12 -8.82
N PRO A 154 -30.77 15.77 -9.73
CA PRO A 154 -29.35 15.49 -9.89
C PRO A 154 -28.61 15.92 -8.62
N ILE A 155 -27.58 15.15 -8.29
CA ILE A 155 -26.61 15.46 -7.26
C ILE A 155 -25.25 15.54 -7.92
N ASP A 156 -24.54 16.60 -7.59
CA ASP A 156 -23.13 16.79 -7.89
C ASP A 156 -22.54 17.42 -6.64
N THR A 157 -21.64 16.71 -5.98
CA THR A 157 -21.10 17.14 -4.68
C THR A 157 -19.65 16.71 -4.60
N THR A 158 -18.79 17.64 -4.19
CA THR A 158 -17.41 17.33 -3.85
C THR A 158 -17.30 17.21 -2.35
N PHE A 159 -16.93 16.03 -1.88
CA PHE A 159 -16.60 15.80 -0.49
C PHE A 159 -15.12 16.06 -0.25
N THR A 160 -14.84 16.74 0.86
CA THR A 160 -13.49 16.88 1.40
C THR A 160 -13.30 15.84 2.48
N LEU A 161 -12.21 15.08 2.38
CA LEU A 161 -11.83 14.07 3.35
C LEU A 161 -10.48 14.41 3.93
N THR A 162 -10.35 14.25 5.25
CA THR A 162 -9.10 14.42 5.97
C THR A 162 -8.75 13.11 6.65
N LYS A 163 -7.46 12.79 6.66
CA LYS A 163 -6.93 11.62 7.34
C LYS A 163 -6.58 11.99 8.77
N PHE A 164 -7.17 11.26 9.72
CA PHE A 164 -6.90 11.40 11.14
C PHE A 164 -6.54 10.03 11.70
N GLU A 165 -5.38 9.93 12.37
CA GLU A 165 -4.85 8.67 12.93
C GLU A 165 -4.85 7.49 11.93
N GLY A 166 -4.58 7.78 10.65
CA GLY A 166 -4.53 6.77 9.58
C GLY A 166 -5.89 6.40 8.98
N THR A 167 -6.99 6.98 9.46
CA THR A 167 -8.36 6.74 8.98
C THR A 167 -8.89 7.99 8.27
N TRP A 168 -9.60 7.79 7.16
CA TRP A 168 -10.20 8.88 6.38
C TRP A 168 -11.58 9.25 6.93
N TYR A 169 -11.83 10.54 7.07
CA TYR A 169 -13.11 11.08 7.54
C TYR A 169 -13.59 12.23 6.64
N LEU A 170 -14.90 12.34 6.48
CA LEU A 170 -15.58 13.48 5.85
C LEU A 170 -15.49 14.69 6.76
N THR A 171 -15.05 15.82 6.19
CA THR A 171 -14.91 17.09 6.90
C THR A 171 -15.77 18.19 6.28
N ASP A 172 -16.00 18.14 4.97
CA ASP A 172 -16.84 19.11 4.27
C ASP A 172 -17.52 18.50 3.03
N ALA A 173 -18.60 19.14 2.58
CA ALA A 173 -19.36 18.78 1.39
C ALA A 173 -19.77 20.04 0.63
N THR A 174 -19.18 20.25 -0.55
CA THR A 174 -19.43 21.42 -1.38
C THR A 174 -20.32 21.06 -2.58
N LEU A 175 -21.40 21.83 -2.77
CA LEU A 175 -22.24 21.79 -3.96
C LEU A 175 -21.66 22.72 -5.05
N PRO A 176 -21.77 22.39 -6.35
CA PRO A 176 -21.38 23.30 -7.41
C PRO A 176 -22.22 24.59 -7.33
N ARG A 177 -21.57 25.73 -7.59
CA ARG A 177 -22.18 27.06 -7.62
C ARG A 177 -23.01 27.28 -8.88
#